data_AF-A0A6I8Q918-F1
#
_entry.id   AF-A0A6I8Q918-F1
#
_cell.length_a   1.000
_cell.length_b   1.000
_cell.length_c   1.000
_cell.angle_alpha   90.00
_cell.angle_beta   90.00
_cell.angle_gamma   90.00
#
_symmetry.space_group_name_H-M   'P 1'
#
loop_
_entity.id
_entity.type
_entity.pdbx_description
1 polymer ?
#
loop_
_entity_poly.entity_id
_entity_poly.type
_entity_poly.pdbx_seq_one_letter_code
_entity_poly.pdbx_strand_id
1 'polypeptide(L)'
;MHLSDKPRLLPLYHLTAPCPLPMSVMSSALEEELSIILEGGAVPLPETYDVAPETPRPLRLRHNVCYIVMGVLLNERDEVLMMQEAKPECRGTWYLPAGRLEKRETLMEGLCREVTEETGLTCEAITLLAVEERGTAWIRFVFLARQTGGSLKSELLADSESLQATWWDTVSPLPLRCRDILPHIKLALAYRQLPSHPSVLPQVLSSPHLALRLVLLCFGPEGQLWVLRSAIHSHCLPVILCSTSRASFLNSLRCLLNDPPRSCGILGLHHQGGEGADGVCFNIMAEISSQEPPLVPGEGFSWALVKDEALRGRLEHTVKDNALLPLHS
;
A
#
# COMPACT_ATOMS: atom_id res chain seq x y z
N MET A 1 42.43 57.94 4.59
CA MET A 1 41.04 58.32 4.95
C MET A 1 40.21 57.05 4.85
N HIS A 2 39.94 56.39 5.97
CA HIS A 2 39.14 55.18 6.04
C HIS A 2 37.66 55.54 5.88
N LEU A 3 37.00 54.99 4.86
CA LEU A 3 35.54 54.94 4.78
C LEU A 3 35.10 53.52 5.17
N SER A 4 34.33 53.48 6.24
CA SER A 4 33.75 52.30 6.87
C SER A 4 32.45 51.93 6.16
N ASP A 5 32.43 50.80 5.45
CA ASP A 5 31.18 50.16 5.03
C ASP A 5 30.64 49.30 6.19
N LYS A 6 29.53 49.76 6.80
CA LYS A 6 28.70 48.92 7.67
C LYS A 6 27.59 48.29 6.81
N PRO A 7 27.38 46.96 6.86
CA PRO A 7 26.23 46.35 6.23
C PRO A 7 24.93 46.75 6.98
N ARG A 8 23.92 47.16 6.22
CA ARG A 8 22.56 47.42 6.73
C ARG A 8 21.94 46.10 7.21
N LEU A 9 21.67 45.99 8.50
CA LEU A 9 20.85 44.94 9.08
C LEU A 9 19.41 45.12 8.59
N LEU A 10 18.86 44.09 7.93
CA LEU A 10 17.42 43.97 7.65
C LEU A 10 16.67 43.79 8.99
N PRO A 11 15.46 44.34 9.14
CA PRO A 11 14.72 44.27 10.40
C PRO A 11 14.30 42.82 10.70
N LEU A 12 14.52 42.44 11.97
CA LEU A 12 14.01 41.20 12.56
C LEU A 12 12.51 41.09 12.34
N TYR A 13 12.08 40.04 11.63
CA TYR A 13 10.68 39.68 11.54
C TYR A 13 10.14 39.44 12.96
N HIS A 14 9.12 40.20 13.34
CA HIS A 14 8.35 39.94 14.53
C HIS A 14 7.78 38.51 14.47
N LEU A 15 8.11 37.70 15.47
CA LEU A 15 7.40 36.47 15.79
C LEU A 15 5.95 36.83 16.13
N THR A 16 5.09 36.79 15.12
CA THR A 16 3.64 36.74 15.31
C THR A 16 3.30 35.50 16.14
N ALA A 17 2.44 35.65 17.14
CA ALA A 17 1.87 34.55 17.91
C ALA A 17 1.35 33.44 16.97
N PRO A 18 1.45 32.15 17.34
CA PRO A 18 0.92 31.06 16.51
C PRO A 18 -0.57 31.29 16.28
N CYS A 19 -0.95 31.42 15.01
CA CYS A 19 -2.35 31.38 14.60
C CYS A 19 -2.97 30.10 15.15
N PRO A 20 -4.15 30.11 15.79
CA PRO A 20 -4.77 28.88 16.25
C PRO A 20 -4.90 27.94 15.05
N LEU A 21 -4.42 26.70 15.22
CA LEU A 21 -4.56 25.66 14.21
C LEU A 21 -6.01 25.62 13.71
N PRO A 22 -6.26 25.42 12.40
CA PRO A 22 -7.60 25.20 11.91
C PRO A 22 -8.12 23.88 12.49
N MET A 23 -8.81 23.99 13.61
CA MET A 23 -9.47 22.90 14.32
C MET A 23 -10.92 22.88 13.87
N SER A 24 -11.37 21.74 13.34
CA SER A 24 -12.75 21.57 12.90
C SER A 24 -13.43 20.40 13.63
N VAL A 25 -14.76 20.42 13.64
CA VAL A 25 -15.56 19.29 14.14
C VAL A 25 -15.62 18.22 13.05
N MET A 26 -15.56 16.93 13.43
CA MET A 26 -15.85 15.81 12.52
C MET A 26 -17.19 16.04 11.79
N SER A 27 -17.20 15.83 10.47
CA SER A 27 -18.43 15.74 9.70
C SER A 27 -18.88 14.28 9.62
N SER A 28 -20.19 14.05 9.47
CA SER A 28 -20.74 12.71 9.27
C SER A 28 -20.15 12.00 8.04
N ALA A 29 -19.84 12.76 6.99
CA ALA A 29 -19.20 12.23 5.78
C ALA A 29 -17.78 11.71 6.04
N LEU A 30 -17.02 12.35 6.93
CA LEU A 30 -15.68 11.90 7.28
C LEU A 30 -15.71 10.66 8.17
N GLU A 31 -16.67 10.58 9.09
CA GLU A 31 -16.90 9.38 9.91
C GLU A 31 -17.31 8.18 9.05
N GLU A 32 -18.17 8.39 8.06
CA GLU A 32 -18.58 7.37 7.09
C GLU A 32 -17.40 6.91 6.23
N GLU A 33 -16.63 7.84 5.66
CA GLU A 33 -15.43 7.50 4.87
C GLU A 33 -14.42 6.72 5.73
N LEU A 34 -14.12 7.17 6.96
CA LEU A 34 -13.23 6.44 7.88
C LEU A 34 -13.74 5.03 8.18
N SER A 35 -15.04 4.86 8.41
CA SER A 35 -15.64 3.56 8.71
C SER A 35 -15.46 2.59 7.53
N ILE A 36 -15.72 3.04 6.30
CA ILE A 36 -15.50 2.27 5.07
C ILE A 36 -14.02 1.85 4.94
N ILE A 37 -13.11 2.81 5.11
CA ILE A 37 -11.66 2.56 4.94
C ILE A 37 -11.13 1.60 6.01
N LEU A 38 -11.59 1.72 7.26
CA LEU A 38 -11.19 0.82 8.36
C LEU A 38 -11.73 -0.61 8.21
N GLU A 39 -12.74 -0.82 7.37
CA GLU A 39 -13.28 -2.15 7.04
C GLU A 39 -12.59 -2.77 5.82
N GLY A 40 -11.53 -2.14 5.30
CA GLY A 40 -10.85 -2.57 4.07
C GLY A 40 -11.62 -2.22 2.80
N GLY A 41 -12.68 -1.40 2.92
CA GLY A 41 -13.43 -0.86 1.81
C GLY A 41 -12.65 0.19 1.02
N ALA A 42 -13.27 0.67 -0.06
CA ALA A 42 -12.68 1.71 -0.88
C ALA A 42 -13.72 2.77 -1.26
N VAL A 43 -13.27 4.02 -1.25
CA VAL A 43 -14.04 5.17 -1.72
C VAL A 43 -13.49 5.58 -3.09
N PRO A 44 -14.34 5.98 -4.07
CA PRO A 44 -13.89 6.53 -5.34
C PRO A 44 -12.89 7.67 -5.15
N LEU A 45 -11.94 7.81 -6.07
CA LEU A 45 -11.04 8.95 -6.07
C LEU A 45 -11.81 10.24 -6.40
N PRO A 46 -11.42 11.37 -5.80
CA PRO A 46 -11.98 12.66 -6.14
C PRO A 46 -11.54 13.13 -7.53
N GLU A 47 -12.25 14.11 -8.09
CA GLU A 47 -11.88 14.76 -9.35
C GLU A 47 -10.58 15.58 -9.23
N THR A 48 -10.27 16.06 -8.02
CA THR A 48 -9.10 16.88 -7.69
C THR A 48 -8.41 16.33 -6.45
N TYR A 49 -7.09 16.44 -6.39
CA TYR A 49 -6.25 15.87 -5.34
C TYR A 49 -5.68 16.99 -4.47
N ASP A 50 -5.53 16.75 -3.16
CA ASP A 50 -5.00 17.75 -2.23
C ASP A 50 -3.54 18.09 -2.51
N VAL A 51 -2.77 17.08 -2.89
CA VAL A 51 -1.39 17.27 -3.34
C VAL A 51 -1.16 16.48 -4.60
N ALA A 52 -0.67 17.16 -5.63
CA ALA A 52 -0.30 16.56 -6.90
C ALA A 52 0.96 17.22 -7.47
N PRO A 53 1.76 16.49 -8.26
CA PRO A 53 2.79 17.11 -9.07
C PRO A 53 2.17 18.09 -10.09
N GLU A 54 2.92 19.10 -10.52
CA GLU A 54 2.43 20.12 -11.48
C GLU A 54 1.83 19.51 -12.75
N THR A 55 2.40 18.38 -13.20
CA THR A 55 1.91 17.62 -14.35
C THR A 55 1.72 16.15 -13.96
N PRO A 56 0.55 15.77 -13.43
CA PRO A 56 0.23 14.38 -13.11
C PRO A 56 0.28 13.53 -14.39
N ARG A 57 1.07 12.44 -14.34
CA ARG A 57 1.17 11.50 -15.45
C ARG A 57 0.43 10.23 -15.09
N PRO A 58 -0.63 9.87 -15.85
CA PRO A 58 -1.30 8.61 -15.64
C PRO A 58 -0.34 7.43 -15.75
N LEU A 59 -0.53 6.45 -14.88
CA LEU A 59 0.18 5.19 -14.95
C LEU A 59 -0.38 4.33 -16.07
N ARG A 60 0.52 3.58 -16.71
CA ARG A 60 0.27 2.70 -17.83
C ARG A 60 1.15 1.47 -17.69
N LEU A 61 0.51 0.32 -17.53
CA LEU A 61 1.19 -0.96 -17.44
C LEU A 61 2.06 -1.18 -18.67
N ARG A 62 3.26 -1.74 -18.44
CA ARG A 62 4.29 -2.00 -19.46
C ARG A 62 4.88 -0.73 -20.12
N HIS A 63 4.59 0.47 -19.62
CA HIS A 63 5.17 1.71 -20.12
C HIS A 63 5.94 2.46 -19.02
N ASN A 64 5.24 2.89 -17.97
CA ASN A 64 5.83 3.69 -16.88
C ASN A 64 5.62 3.07 -15.50
N VAL A 65 4.93 1.93 -15.41
CA VAL A 65 4.79 1.14 -14.19
C VAL A 65 4.83 -0.36 -14.49
N CYS A 66 5.36 -1.12 -13.54
CA CYS A 66 5.44 -2.57 -13.53
C CYS A 66 4.82 -3.09 -12.23
N TYR A 67 3.72 -3.83 -12.34
CA TYR A 67 3.15 -4.55 -11.21
C TYR A 67 3.49 -6.03 -11.32
N ILE A 68 3.91 -6.61 -10.21
CA ILE A 68 4.12 -8.04 -10.05
C ILE A 68 3.07 -8.58 -9.10
N VAL A 69 2.43 -9.68 -9.44
CA VAL A 69 1.57 -10.45 -8.53
C VAL A 69 2.29 -11.73 -8.17
N MET A 70 2.21 -12.13 -6.91
CA MET A 70 2.86 -13.34 -6.38
C MET A 70 1.90 -14.09 -5.47
N GLY A 71 1.77 -15.39 -5.66
CA GLY A 71 0.92 -16.26 -4.85
C GLY A 71 1.74 -17.11 -3.88
N VAL A 72 1.38 -17.08 -2.60
CA VAL A 72 1.75 -18.10 -1.62
C VAL A 72 0.51 -18.98 -1.39
N LEU A 73 0.58 -20.24 -1.81
CA LEU A 73 -0.46 -21.23 -1.55
C LEU A 73 0.09 -22.27 -0.58
N LEU A 74 -0.71 -22.61 0.42
CA LEU A 74 -0.40 -23.62 1.42
C LEU A 74 -1.42 -24.75 1.33
N ASN A 75 -0.98 -26.00 1.29
CA ASN A 75 -1.89 -27.15 1.39
C ASN A 75 -2.18 -27.50 2.86
N GLU A 76 -2.96 -28.56 3.11
CA GLU A 76 -3.32 -28.98 4.48
C GLU A 76 -2.12 -29.37 5.37
N ARG A 77 -0.96 -29.65 4.77
CA ARG A 77 0.28 -30.05 5.46
C ARG A 77 1.26 -28.88 5.63
N ASP A 78 0.81 -27.65 5.40
CA ASP A 78 1.66 -26.45 5.37
C ASP A 78 2.81 -26.50 4.35
N GLU A 79 2.71 -27.37 3.34
CA GLU A 79 3.61 -27.37 2.20
C GLU A 79 3.24 -26.22 1.26
N VAL A 80 4.25 -25.59 0.66
CA VAL A 80 4.13 -24.40 -0.18
C VAL A 80 4.09 -24.81 -1.65
N LEU A 81 3.17 -24.24 -2.43
CA LEU A 81 3.16 -24.42 -3.88
C LEU A 81 4.35 -23.71 -4.53
N MET A 82 5.16 -24.46 -5.27
CA MET A 82 6.34 -23.98 -5.96
C MET A 82 6.22 -24.32 -7.45
N MET A 83 6.68 -23.42 -8.33
CA MET A 83 6.85 -23.68 -9.75
C MET A 83 8.35 -23.78 -10.09
N GLN A 84 8.69 -24.55 -11.13
CA GLN A 84 10.06 -24.66 -11.63
C GLN A 84 10.22 -23.85 -12.92
N GLU A 85 11.20 -22.95 -12.92
CA GLU A 85 11.46 -21.97 -13.97
C GLU A 85 11.87 -22.63 -15.30
N ALA A 86 11.23 -22.20 -16.39
CA ALA A 86 11.57 -22.60 -17.75
C ALA A 86 12.58 -21.64 -18.43
N LYS A 87 12.65 -20.39 -17.97
CA LYS A 87 13.44 -19.29 -18.56
C LYS A 87 14.95 -19.58 -18.53
N PRO A 88 15.70 -19.38 -19.64
CA PRO A 88 17.10 -19.78 -19.74
C PRO A 88 18.01 -19.31 -18.61
N GLU A 89 17.82 -18.07 -18.13
CA GLU A 89 18.63 -17.42 -17.10
C GLU A 89 18.50 -18.05 -15.71
N CYS A 90 17.41 -18.77 -15.44
CA CYS A 90 17.13 -19.39 -14.14
C CYS A 90 16.52 -20.79 -14.29
N ARG A 91 16.72 -21.44 -15.44
CA ARG A 91 16.06 -22.69 -15.80
C ARG A 91 16.35 -23.78 -14.77
N GLY A 92 15.31 -24.48 -14.34
CA GLY A 92 15.40 -25.57 -13.37
C GLY A 92 15.47 -25.14 -11.91
N THR A 93 15.55 -23.84 -11.62
CA THR A 93 15.39 -23.31 -10.26
C THR A 93 13.91 -23.15 -9.91
N TRP A 94 13.60 -23.05 -8.61
CA TRP A 94 12.22 -23.02 -8.10
C TRP A 94 11.86 -21.66 -7.51
N TYR A 95 10.60 -21.26 -7.69
CA TYR A 95 10.07 -20.01 -7.19
C TYR A 95 8.59 -20.14 -6.79
N LEU A 96 8.08 -19.11 -6.11
CA LEU A 96 6.62 -18.98 -5.95
C LEU A 96 5.99 -18.61 -7.30
N PRO A 97 4.74 -19.02 -7.56
CA PRO A 97 4.02 -18.57 -8.75
C PRO A 97 3.91 -17.05 -8.77
N ALA A 98 4.46 -16.41 -9.79
CA ALA A 98 4.57 -14.95 -9.85
C ALA A 98 4.91 -14.43 -11.24
N GLY A 99 4.21 -13.36 -11.65
CA GLY A 99 4.51 -12.69 -12.89
C GLY A 99 3.98 -11.29 -12.99
N ARG A 100 4.12 -10.72 -14.19
CA ARG A 100 3.78 -9.32 -14.46
C ARG A 100 2.29 -9.22 -14.73
N LEU A 101 1.63 -8.23 -14.13
CA LEU A 101 0.25 -7.93 -14.45
C LEU A 101 0.11 -7.57 -15.94
N GLU A 102 -0.90 -8.13 -16.61
CA GLU A 102 -1.21 -7.76 -17.99
C GLU A 102 -2.13 -6.55 -18.07
N LYS A 103 -2.23 -5.97 -19.27
CA LYS A 103 -3.15 -4.84 -19.49
C LYS A 103 -4.58 -5.34 -19.34
N ARG A 104 -5.42 -4.49 -18.72
CA ARG A 104 -6.86 -4.74 -18.53
C ARG A 104 -7.19 -5.88 -17.54
N GLU A 105 -6.22 -6.36 -16.77
CA GLU A 105 -6.45 -7.29 -15.66
C GLU A 105 -6.50 -6.53 -14.34
N THR A 106 -7.37 -6.95 -13.44
CA THR A 106 -7.27 -6.66 -12.01
C THR A 106 -6.09 -7.43 -11.38
N LEU A 107 -5.62 -6.98 -10.22
CA LEU A 107 -4.57 -7.70 -9.48
C LEU A 107 -4.94 -9.15 -9.15
N MET A 108 -6.22 -9.41 -8.87
CA MET A 108 -6.71 -10.75 -8.56
C MET A 108 -6.78 -11.64 -9.80
N GLU A 109 -7.22 -11.11 -10.95
CA GLU A 109 -7.19 -11.84 -12.22
C GLU A 109 -5.77 -12.21 -12.63
N GLY A 110 -4.83 -11.26 -12.53
CA GLY A 110 -3.42 -11.52 -12.79
C GLY A 110 -2.87 -12.63 -11.89
N LEU A 111 -3.16 -12.59 -10.58
CA LEU A 111 -2.73 -13.65 -9.65
C LEU A 111 -3.25 -15.03 -10.09
N CYS A 112 -4.55 -15.13 -10.37
CA CYS A 112 -5.17 -16.39 -10.76
C CYS A 112 -4.62 -16.92 -12.09
N ARG A 113 -4.35 -16.02 -13.07
CA ARG A 113 -3.73 -16.38 -14.34
C ARG A 113 -2.34 -16.96 -14.12
N GLU A 114 -1.46 -16.25 -13.41
CA GLU A 114 -0.07 -16.69 -13.17
C GLU A 114 -0.03 -18.05 -12.46
N VAL A 115 -0.86 -18.25 -11.42
CA VAL A 115 -0.95 -19.55 -10.73
C VAL A 115 -1.40 -20.65 -11.69
N THR A 116 -2.40 -20.38 -12.54
CA THR A 116 -2.91 -21.37 -13.49
C THR A 116 -1.88 -21.74 -14.55
N GLU A 117 -1.24 -20.75 -15.17
CA GLU A 117 -0.24 -20.93 -16.23
C GLU A 117 1.00 -21.68 -15.73
N GLU A 118 1.50 -21.30 -14.55
CA GLU A 118 2.75 -21.82 -14.01
C GLU A 118 2.59 -23.14 -13.25
N THR A 119 1.40 -23.46 -12.74
CA THR A 119 1.20 -24.62 -11.85
C THR A 119 0.08 -25.57 -12.24
N GLY A 120 -0.78 -25.20 -13.19
CA GLY A 120 -1.96 -25.97 -13.58
C GLY A 120 -3.10 -25.96 -12.54
N LEU A 121 -2.92 -25.29 -11.41
CA LEU A 121 -3.93 -25.15 -10.36
C LEU A 121 -4.74 -23.87 -10.54
N THR A 122 -6.03 -23.92 -10.21
CA THR A 122 -6.83 -22.69 -10.05
C THR A 122 -6.83 -22.27 -8.59
N CYS A 123 -6.91 -20.97 -8.34
CA CYS A 123 -6.87 -20.43 -6.99
C CYS A 123 -7.82 -19.25 -6.79
N GLU A 124 -8.01 -18.88 -5.52
CA GLU A 124 -8.63 -17.62 -5.10
C GLU A 124 -7.75 -16.95 -4.05
N ALA A 125 -7.63 -15.62 -4.12
CA ALA A 125 -6.93 -14.83 -3.11
C ALA A 125 -7.70 -14.83 -1.78
N ILE A 126 -6.98 -15.00 -0.66
CA ILE A 126 -7.51 -14.90 0.71
C ILE A 126 -7.25 -13.49 1.27
N THR A 127 -6.03 -12.98 1.08
CA THR A 127 -5.59 -11.65 1.51
C THR A 127 -4.29 -11.30 0.81
N LEU A 128 -3.94 -10.02 0.76
CA LEU A 128 -2.55 -9.61 0.64
C LEU A 128 -1.80 -9.95 1.94
N LEU A 129 -0.55 -10.38 1.81
CA LEU A 129 0.40 -10.59 2.91
C LEU A 129 1.40 -9.45 3.02
N ALA A 130 1.75 -8.84 1.88
CA ALA A 130 2.65 -7.70 1.81
C ALA A 130 2.48 -6.95 0.48
N VAL A 131 2.81 -5.67 0.51
CA VAL A 131 3.12 -4.88 -0.69
C VAL A 131 4.58 -4.51 -0.63
N GLU A 132 5.29 -4.70 -1.74
CA GLU A 132 6.69 -4.31 -1.85
C GLU A 132 6.85 -3.31 -2.99
N GLU A 133 7.65 -2.29 -2.80
CA GLU A 133 7.98 -1.33 -3.84
C GLU A 133 9.49 -1.26 -4.07
N ARG A 134 9.89 -0.91 -5.29
CA ARG A 134 11.27 -0.52 -5.62
C ARG A 134 11.22 0.81 -6.33
N GLY A 135 10.93 1.84 -5.54
CA GLY A 135 10.43 3.11 -6.04
C GLY A 135 9.01 2.98 -6.61
N THR A 136 8.48 4.09 -7.13
CA THR A 136 7.06 4.18 -7.50
C THR A 136 6.69 3.47 -8.80
N ALA A 137 7.67 2.96 -9.54
CA ALA A 137 7.48 2.37 -10.87
C ALA A 137 7.49 0.83 -10.86
N TRP A 138 7.80 0.21 -9.72
CA TRP A 138 7.81 -1.24 -9.56
C TRP A 138 7.16 -1.59 -8.22
N ILE A 139 6.05 -2.32 -8.26
CA ILE A 139 5.31 -2.74 -7.06
C ILE A 139 5.00 -4.22 -7.18
N ARG A 140 5.29 -5.00 -6.14
CA ARG A 140 4.94 -6.41 -6.01
C ARG A 140 3.84 -6.59 -4.96
N PHE A 141 2.77 -7.25 -5.35
CA PHE A 141 1.63 -7.59 -4.51
C PHE A 141 1.72 -9.08 -4.18
N VAL A 142 1.91 -9.39 -2.90
CA VAL A 142 2.10 -10.76 -2.42
C VAL A 142 0.80 -11.21 -1.78
N PHE A 143 0.18 -12.25 -2.32
CA PHE A 143 -1.10 -12.78 -1.87
C PHE A 143 -0.92 -14.11 -1.13
N LEU A 144 -1.67 -14.29 -0.05
CA LEU A 144 -2.07 -15.62 0.40
C LEU A 144 -3.24 -16.06 -0.48
N ALA A 145 -3.16 -17.25 -1.06
CA ALA A 145 -4.22 -17.81 -1.88
C ALA A 145 -4.52 -19.26 -1.49
N ARG A 146 -5.73 -19.72 -1.82
CA ARG A 146 -6.14 -21.12 -1.68
C ARG A 146 -6.36 -21.74 -3.04
N GLN A 147 -6.02 -23.02 -3.16
CA GLN A 147 -6.40 -23.81 -4.32
C GLN A 147 -7.93 -23.98 -4.35
N THR A 148 -8.52 -23.86 -5.53
CA THR A 148 -9.96 -24.07 -5.79
C THR A 148 -10.23 -25.19 -6.79
N GLY A 149 -9.20 -25.69 -7.47
CA GLY A 149 -9.32 -26.72 -8.49
C GLY A 149 -8.03 -26.90 -9.29
N GLY A 150 -8.18 -27.40 -10.52
CA GLY A 150 -7.05 -27.70 -11.41
C GLY A 150 -6.26 -28.94 -11.00
N SER A 151 -5.20 -29.20 -11.75
CA SER A 151 -4.31 -30.35 -11.57
C SER A 151 -2.86 -29.88 -11.62
N LEU A 152 -2.05 -30.36 -10.67
CA LEU A 152 -0.66 -29.93 -10.55
C LEU A 152 0.12 -30.26 -11.83
N LYS A 153 0.78 -29.25 -12.40
CA LYS A 153 1.52 -29.33 -13.65
C LYS A 153 2.74 -30.22 -13.50
N SER A 154 2.75 -31.33 -14.23
CA SER A 154 3.88 -32.26 -14.31
C SER A 154 4.90 -31.84 -15.38
N GLU A 155 6.11 -32.41 -15.34
CA GLU A 155 7.14 -32.21 -16.38
C GLU A 155 6.69 -32.55 -17.80
N LEU A 156 5.71 -33.45 -17.97
CA LEU A 156 5.13 -33.81 -19.28
C LEU A 156 4.36 -32.64 -19.92
N LEU A 157 3.97 -31.66 -19.12
CA LEU A 157 3.24 -30.46 -19.53
C LEU A 157 4.17 -29.22 -19.50
N ALA A 158 5.49 -29.42 -19.48
CA ALA A 158 6.46 -28.34 -19.50
C ALA A 158 6.30 -27.46 -20.75
N ASP A 159 6.35 -26.15 -20.54
CA ASP A 159 6.24 -25.15 -21.60
C ASP A 159 7.12 -23.92 -21.30
N SER A 160 6.81 -22.78 -21.91
CA SER A 160 7.54 -21.51 -21.69
C SER A 160 7.26 -20.86 -20.34
N GLU A 161 6.12 -21.18 -19.71
CA GLU A 161 5.72 -20.60 -18.43
C GLU A 161 6.47 -21.29 -17.29
N SER A 162 6.47 -22.63 -17.30
CA SER A 162 7.15 -23.42 -16.27
C SER A 162 7.40 -24.86 -16.72
N LEU A 163 8.37 -25.51 -16.08
CA LEU A 163 8.65 -26.93 -16.32
C LEU A 163 7.68 -27.84 -15.58
N GLN A 164 7.33 -27.49 -14.35
CA GLN A 164 6.46 -28.25 -13.46
C GLN A 164 6.11 -27.43 -12.22
N ALA A 165 5.24 -27.97 -11.37
CA ALA A 165 4.97 -27.46 -10.04
C ALA A 165 4.98 -28.58 -8.99
N THR A 166 5.29 -28.23 -7.74
CA THR A 166 5.32 -29.17 -6.61
C THR A 166 4.87 -28.50 -5.32
N TRP A 167 4.48 -29.32 -4.34
CA TRP A 167 4.30 -28.89 -2.95
C TRP A 167 5.62 -29.12 -2.19
N TRP A 168 6.15 -28.06 -1.59
CA TRP A 168 7.44 -28.06 -0.89
C TRP A 168 7.24 -27.91 0.62
N ASP A 169 7.80 -28.85 1.39
CA ASP A 169 7.76 -28.87 2.86
C ASP A 169 8.59 -27.78 3.54
N THR A 170 9.25 -26.89 2.78
CA THR A 170 10.18 -25.85 3.24
C THR A 170 11.47 -26.33 3.89
N VAL A 171 11.70 -27.65 3.96
CA VAL A 171 12.84 -28.29 4.62
C VAL A 171 13.71 -29.04 3.63
N SER A 172 13.09 -29.80 2.73
CA SER A 172 13.76 -30.58 1.69
C SER A 172 14.58 -29.66 0.78
N PRO A 173 15.80 -30.04 0.39
CA PRO A 173 16.62 -29.22 -0.50
C PRO A 173 15.90 -28.94 -1.83
N LEU A 174 15.71 -27.66 -2.14
CA LEU A 174 15.14 -27.20 -3.39
C LEU A 174 15.99 -26.05 -3.95
N PRO A 175 16.47 -26.11 -5.21
CA PRO A 175 17.32 -25.06 -5.76
C PRO A 175 16.48 -23.82 -6.08
N LEU A 176 16.36 -22.90 -5.12
CA LEU A 176 15.55 -21.69 -5.27
C LEU A 176 16.17 -20.72 -6.28
N ARG A 177 15.34 -20.10 -7.13
CA ARG A 177 15.74 -19.01 -8.03
C ARG A 177 16.33 -17.84 -7.26
N CYS A 178 15.65 -17.45 -6.19
CA CYS A 178 16.04 -16.38 -5.29
C CYS A 178 15.45 -16.66 -3.90
N ARG A 179 16.14 -16.22 -2.85
CA ARG A 179 15.71 -16.40 -1.44
C ARG A 179 14.76 -15.32 -0.94
N ASP A 180 14.40 -14.35 -1.80
CA ASP A 180 13.50 -13.25 -1.43
C ASP A 180 12.07 -13.71 -1.14
N ILE A 181 11.68 -14.93 -1.54
CA ILE A 181 10.37 -15.55 -1.22
C ILE A 181 10.25 -16.07 0.20
N LEU A 182 11.38 -16.31 0.89
CA LEU A 182 11.36 -16.94 2.22
C LEU A 182 10.63 -16.09 3.28
N PRO A 183 10.80 -14.75 3.33
CA PRO A 183 9.99 -13.90 4.19
C PRO A 183 8.49 -13.99 3.89
N HIS A 184 8.07 -14.06 2.62
CA HIS A 184 6.66 -14.17 2.23
C HIS A 184 6.04 -15.49 2.67
N ILE A 185 6.78 -16.59 2.52
CA ILE A 185 6.36 -17.91 3.02
C ILE A 185 6.18 -17.87 4.54
N LYS A 186 7.10 -17.22 5.27
CA LYS A 186 6.95 -17.03 6.72
C LYS A 186 5.73 -16.20 7.08
N LEU A 187 5.46 -15.12 6.35
CA LEU A 187 4.25 -14.31 6.54
C LEU A 187 2.99 -15.15 6.31
N ALA A 188 2.94 -15.97 5.25
CA ALA A 188 1.80 -16.85 4.96
C ALA A 188 1.55 -17.87 6.08
N LEU A 189 2.60 -18.56 6.53
CA LEU A 189 2.53 -19.54 7.61
C LEU A 189 2.08 -18.88 8.92
N ALA A 190 2.65 -17.72 9.26
CA ALA A 190 2.27 -16.96 10.45
C ALA A 190 0.80 -16.51 10.37
N TYR A 191 0.38 -15.92 9.25
CA TYR A 191 -0.98 -15.45 9.03
C TYR A 191 -2.01 -16.58 9.12
N ARG A 192 -1.69 -17.77 8.61
CA ARG A 192 -2.57 -18.95 8.73
C ARG A 192 -2.81 -19.36 10.19
N GLN A 193 -1.79 -19.26 11.03
CA GLN A 193 -1.88 -19.60 12.45
C GLN A 193 -2.58 -18.50 13.25
N LEU A 194 -2.18 -17.26 13.02
CA LEU A 194 -2.73 -16.07 13.67
C LEU A 194 -2.64 -14.89 12.70
N PRO A 195 -3.77 -14.45 12.11
CA PRO A 195 -3.79 -13.30 11.22
C PRO A 195 -3.21 -12.05 11.90
N SER A 196 -2.18 -11.46 11.30
CA SER A 196 -1.50 -10.26 11.82
C SER A 196 -2.22 -8.96 11.45
N HIS A 197 -3.17 -9.01 10.52
CA HIS A 197 -4.04 -7.92 10.12
C HIS A 197 -5.36 -8.51 9.56
N PRO A 198 -6.44 -7.72 9.43
CA PRO A 198 -7.67 -8.17 8.76
C PRO A 198 -7.42 -8.60 7.32
N SER A 199 -8.31 -9.41 6.72
CA SER A 199 -8.19 -9.73 5.29
C SER A 199 -8.27 -8.44 4.46
N VAL A 200 -7.25 -8.21 3.63
CA VAL A 200 -7.17 -7.06 2.72
C VAL A 200 -7.07 -7.59 1.29
N LEU A 201 -8.12 -7.35 0.51
CA LEU A 201 -8.12 -7.62 -0.92
C LEU A 201 -8.29 -6.31 -1.70
N PRO A 202 -7.66 -6.18 -2.89
CA PRO A 202 -7.84 -5.00 -3.73
C PRO A 202 -9.31 -4.83 -4.14
N GLN A 203 -9.85 -3.65 -3.89
CA GLN A 203 -11.18 -3.27 -4.37
C GLN A 203 -11.11 -2.84 -5.84
N VAL A 204 -12.16 -3.14 -6.62
CA VAL A 204 -12.20 -2.82 -8.05
C VAL A 204 -12.76 -1.41 -8.25
N LEU A 205 -11.86 -0.41 -8.20
CA LEU A 205 -12.16 0.98 -8.53
C LEU A 205 -11.07 1.57 -9.42
N SER A 206 -11.46 2.45 -10.33
CA SER A 206 -10.56 3.10 -11.27
C SER A 206 -9.62 4.07 -10.55
N SER A 207 -8.32 3.94 -10.85
CA SER A 207 -7.33 4.94 -10.52
C SER A 207 -6.42 5.17 -11.73
N PRO A 208 -6.27 6.42 -12.22
CA PRO A 208 -5.32 6.71 -13.28
C PRO A 208 -3.88 6.90 -12.76
N HIS A 209 -3.68 7.08 -11.46
CA HIS A 209 -2.40 7.46 -10.86
C HIS A 209 -2.00 6.52 -9.72
N LEU A 210 -0.75 6.65 -9.25
CA LEU A 210 -0.39 6.16 -7.92
C LEU A 210 -0.83 7.21 -6.89
N ALA A 211 -1.84 6.87 -6.10
CA ALA A 211 -2.45 7.75 -5.12
C ALA A 211 -2.34 7.16 -3.70
N LEU A 212 -2.25 8.03 -2.70
CA LEU A 212 -2.32 7.69 -1.28
C LEU A 212 -3.51 8.44 -0.69
N ARG A 213 -4.53 7.71 -0.23
CA ARG A 213 -5.57 8.25 0.66
C ARG A 213 -5.06 8.12 2.09
N LEU A 214 -4.98 9.22 2.81
CA LEU A 214 -4.30 9.28 4.09
C LEU A 214 -5.27 9.28 5.26
N VAL A 215 -5.03 8.38 6.20
CA VAL A 215 -5.56 8.40 7.56
C VAL A 215 -4.40 8.80 8.48
N LEU A 216 -4.14 10.11 8.58
CA LEU A 216 -3.09 10.64 9.47
C LEU A 216 -3.68 10.93 10.85
N LEU A 217 -3.10 10.31 11.87
CA LEU A 217 -3.56 10.35 13.24
C LEU A 217 -2.60 11.11 14.13
N CYS A 218 -3.14 11.87 15.09
CA CYS A 218 -2.38 12.49 16.17
C CYS A 218 -3.08 12.18 17.50
N PHE A 219 -2.32 11.63 18.46
CA PHE A 219 -2.83 11.24 19.78
C PHE A 219 -2.46 12.29 20.82
N GLY A 220 -3.46 12.79 21.53
CA GLY A 220 -3.32 13.78 22.59
C GLY A 220 -2.97 13.17 23.95
N PRO A 221 -2.42 13.98 24.88
CA PRO A 221 -2.00 13.52 26.20
C PRO A 221 -3.17 13.09 27.09
N GLU A 222 -4.40 13.56 26.83
CA GLU A 222 -5.59 13.24 27.62
C GLU A 222 -6.53 12.27 26.88
N GLY A 223 -6.01 11.51 25.92
CA GLY A 223 -6.80 10.54 25.14
C GLY A 223 -7.65 11.16 24.03
N GLN A 224 -7.34 12.39 23.63
CA GLN A 224 -7.85 12.96 22.39
C GLN A 224 -7.25 12.23 21.18
N LEU A 225 -8.03 12.10 20.12
CA LEU A 225 -7.55 11.61 18.84
C LEU A 225 -7.98 12.59 17.75
N TRP A 226 -7.03 13.06 16.96
CA TRP A 226 -7.29 13.88 15.78
C TRP A 226 -6.94 13.12 14.51
N VAL A 227 -7.73 13.38 13.47
CA VAL A 227 -7.48 12.91 12.12
C VAL A 227 -7.31 14.09 11.18
N LEU A 228 -6.33 14.02 10.28
CA LEU A 228 -6.16 15.03 9.24
C LEU A 228 -7.27 14.88 8.20
N ARG A 229 -7.89 15.99 7.82
CA ARG A 229 -8.90 16.04 6.77
C ARG A 229 -8.59 17.06 5.69
N SER A 230 -9.11 16.82 4.50
CA SER A 230 -9.19 17.84 3.46
C SER A 230 -10.19 18.93 3.89
N ALA A 231 -9.80 20.19 3.68
CA ALA A 231 -10.64 21.37 3.94
C ALA A 231 -11.15 22.01 2.64
N ILE A 232 -10.59 21.66 1.48
CA ILE A 232 -10.92 22.26 0.18
C ILE A 232 -11.93 21.44 -0.61
N HIS A 233 -11.95 20.12 -0.39
CA HIS A 233 -12.65 19.20 -1.28
C HIS A 233 -13.84 18.49 -0.61
N SER A 234 -14.70 17.88 -1.44
CA SER A 234 -15.84 17.09 -0.98
C SER A 234 -15.45 15.74 -0.38
N HIS A 235 -14.25 15.23 -0.69
CA HIS A 235 -13.65 14.11 0.02
C HIS A 235 -13.13 14.54 1.38
N CYS A 236 -13.26 13.67 2.37
CA CYS A 236 -12.92 14.04 3.73
C CYS A 236 -11.48 13.68 4.07
N LEU A 237 -10.98 12.53 3.62
CA LEU A 237 -9.58 12.13 3.82
C LEU A 237 -8.65 12.67 2.74
N PRO A 238 -7.48 13.25 3.08
CA PRO A 238 -6.53 13.76 2.11
C PRO A 238 -6.09 12.71 1.10
N VAL A 239 -6.01 13.09 -0.18
CA VAL A 239 -5.51 12.25 -1.26
C VAL A 239 -4.31 12.92 -1.93
N ILE A 240 -3.18 12.21 -1.93
CA ILE A 240 -1.92 12.66 -2.50
C ILE A 240 -1.58 11.82 -3.72
N LEU A 241 -1.17 12.46 -4.82
CA LEU A 241 -0.54 11.77 -5.94
C LEU A 241 0.96 11.65 -5.74
N CYS A 242 1.46 10.44 -5.92
CA CYS A 242 2.88 10.16 -5.88
C CYS A 242 3.56 10.62 -7.17
N SER A 243 4.71 11.28 -7.04
CA SER A 243 5.57 11.53 -8.20
C SER A 243 6.23 10.24 -8.67
N THR A 244 6.37 10.05 -9.98
CA THR A 244 7.11 8.91 -10.50
C THR A 244 8.60 9.10 -10.22
N SER A 245 9.14 8.40 -9.21
CA SER A 245 10.52 8.53 -8.78
C SER A 245 11.12 7.19 -8.35
N ARG A 246 12.45 7.14 -8.20
CA ARG A 246 13.12 5.97 -7.60
C ARG A 246 12.95 5.89 -6.09
N ALA A 247 12.37 6.91 -5.47
CA ALA A 247 12.15 6.95 -4.04
C ALA A 247 10.85 6.19 -3.69
N SER A 248 10.78 5.66 -2.47
CA SER A 248 9.55 5.10 -1.90
C SER A 248 8.39 6.07 -2.07
N PHE A 249 7.20 5.57 -2.40
CA PHE A 249 6.02 6.42 -2.51
C PHE A 249 5.61 7.05 -1.17
N LEU A 250 6.06 6.52 -0.02
CA LEU A 250 5.90 7.17 1.28
C LEU A 250 6.66 8.51 1.37
N ASN A 251 7.67 8.75 0.53
CA ASN A 251 8.31 10.07 0.48
C ASN A 251 7.36 11.18 0.07
N SER A 252 6.25 10.85 -0.59
CA SER A 252 5.18 11.81 -0.91
C SER A 252 4.60 12.42 0.37
N LEU A 253 4.67 11.74 1.53
CA LEU A 253 4.21 12.30 2.82
C LEU A 253 5.05 13.49 3.30
N ARG A 254 6.30 13.64 2.82
CA ARG A 254 7.18 14.77 3.18
C ARG A 254 6.68 16.12 2.69
N CYS A 255 5.72 16.15 1.76
CA CYS A 255 5.07 17.39 1.37
C CYS A 255 4.09 17.92 2.45
N LEU A 256 3.60 17.04 3.34
CA LEU A 256 2.67 17.39 4.41
C LEU A 256 3.34 17.48 5.78
N LEU A 257 4.35 16.66 6.02
CA LEU A 257 4.95 16.47 7.34
C LEU A 257 6.45 16.74 7.28
N ASN A 258 6.95 17.56 8.20
CA ASN A 258 8.39 17.81 8.35
C ASN A 258 9.12 16.57 8.87
N ASP A 259 8.50 15.85 9.81
CA ASP A 259 9.00 14.60 10.38
C ASP A 259 8.26 13.40 9.79
N PRO A 260 8.95 12.28 9.50
CA PRO A 260 8.29 11.08 9.02
C PRO A 260 7.38 10.49 10.13
N PRO A 261 6.15 10.06 9.78
CA PRO A 261 5.25 9.42 10.74
C PRO A 261 5.80 8.08 11.24
N ARG A 262 5.41 7.69 12.46
CA ARG A 262 5.99 6.57 13.23
C ARG A 262 5.51 5.19 12.77
N SER A 263 4.21 5.07 12.54
CA SER A 263 3.58 3.85 12.02
C SER A 263 3.08 4.15 10.62
N CYS A 264 3.38 3.30 9.65
CA CYS A 264 2.87 3.39 8.28
C CYS A 264 2.46 2.00 7.84
N GLY A 265 1.18 1.83 7.53
CA GLY A 265 0.70 0.57 6.97
C GLY A 265 -0.51 0.79 6.08
N ILE A 266 -0.90 -0.27 5.36
CA ILE A 266 -1.98 -0.23 4.39
C ILE A 266 -3.25 -0.78 5.04
N LEU A 267 -4.31 0.02 5.04
CA LEU A 267 -5.66 -0.41 5.45
C LEU A 267 -6.41 -1.13 4.33
N GLY A 268 -6.09 -0.77 3.10
CA GLY A 268 -6.72 -1.29 1.90
C GLY A 268 -6.15 -0.61 0.67
N LEU A 269 -6.55 -1.10 -0.49
CA LEU A 269 -6.17 -0.51 -1.77
C LEU A 269 -7.28 -0.74 -2.78
N HIS A 270 -7.28 0.07 -3.84
CA HIS A 270 -8.06 -0.23 -5.02
C HIS A 270 -7.22 -0.20 -6.29
N HIS A 271 -7.62 -1.05 -7.22
CA HIS A 271 -7.06 -1.16 -8.56
C HIS A 271 -8.10 -1.83 -9.46
N GLN A 272 -8.34 -1.26 -10.64
CA GLN A 272 -9.25 -1.85 -11.63
C GLN A 272 -8.49 -2.53 -12.77
N GLY A 273 -7.46 -1.87 -13.32
CA GLY A 273 -6.89 -2.27 -14.60
C GLY A 273 -7.85 -1.94 -15.75
N GLY A 274 -7.35 -1.40 -16.85
CA GLY A 274 -8.20 -0.99 -17.97
C GLY A 274 -7.75 0.28 -18.66
N GLU A 275 -8.55 0.78 -19.60
CA GLU A 275 -8.19 1.96 -20.38
C GLU A 275 -8.11 3.21 -19.48
N GLY A 276 -6.88 3.57 -19.13
CA GLY A 276 -6.62 4.73 -18.29
C GLY A 276 -6.61 4.46 -16.79
N ALA A 277 -6.80 3.21 -16.35
CA ALA A 277 -7.05 2.83 -14.95
C ALA A 277 -5.98 1.89 -14.35
N ASP A 278 -4.74 2.00 -14.83
CA ASP A 278 -3.59 1.19 -14.40
C ASP A 278 -2.92 1.72 -13.12
N GLY A 279 -3.50 2.74 -12.48
CA GLY A 279 -3.05 3.27 -11.20
C GLY A 279 -3.52 2.42 -10.01
N VAL A 280 -3.00 2.75 -8.85
CA VAL A 280 -3.39 2.14 -7.57
C VAL A 280 -3.59 3.26 -6.56
N CYS A 281 -4.66 3.18 -5.78
CA CYS A 281 -4.80 4.00 -4.58
C CYS A 281 -4.57 3.13 -3.35
N PHE A 282 -3.64 3.53 -2.50
CA PHE A 282 -3.43 2.92 -1.19
C PHE A 282 -4.11 3.76 -0.11
N ASN A 283 -4.90 3.13 0.75
CA ASN A 283 -5.36 3.73 1.99
C ASN A 283 -4.26 3.55 3.03
N ILE A 284 -3.50 4.61 3.29
CA ILE A 284 -2.35 4.60 4.21
C ILE A 284 -2.78 5.14 5.55
N MET A 285 -2.61 4.35 6.61
CA MET A 285 -2.70 4.84 7.98
C MET A 285 -1.31 5.26 8.45
N ALA A 286 -1.21 6.46 9.02
CA ALA A 286 0.02 6.86 9.70
C ALA A 286 -0.19 7.65 10.99
N GLU A 287 0.72 7.49 11.94
CA GLU A 287 0.71 8.17 13.24
C GLU A 287 1.79 9.27 13.29
N ILE A 288 1.39 10.48 13.66
CA ILE A 288 2.31 11.59 13.93
C ILE A 288 2.90 11.42 15.33
N SER A 289 4.22 11.59 15.44
CA SER A 289 4.99 11.47 16.70
C SER A 289 4.72 12.57 17.74
N SER A 290 3.91 13.57 17.42
CA SER A 290 3.59 14.72 18.27
C SER A 290 2.34 14.44 19.12
N GLN A 291 2.32 14.96 20.35
CA GLN A 291 1.16 14.91 21.25
C GLN A 291 0.12 16.00 20.96
N GLU A 292 0.41 16.89 20.01
CA GLU A 292 -0.53 17.90 19.52
C GLU A 292 -0.51 17.94 17.99
N PRO A 293 -1.66 18.23 17.34
CA PRO A 293 -1.72 18.28 15.88
C PRO A 293 -0.74 19.32 15.31
N PRO A 294 0.20 18.93 14.44
CA PRO A 294 1.14 19.89 13.86
C PRO A 294 0.47 20.79 12.82
N LEU A 295 1.08 21.95 12.58
CA LEU A 295 0.79 22.74 11.39
C LEU A 295 1.15 21.93 10.13
N VAL A 296 0.22 21.88 9.19
CA VAL A 296 0.41 21.28 7.87
C VAL A 296 0.46 22.39 6.80
N PRO A 297 1.25 22.23 5.73
CA PRO A 297 1.39 23.27 4.72
C PRO A 297 0.09 23.61 3.99
N GLY A 298 -0.19 24.92 3.88
CA GLY A 298 -1.33 25.45 3.14
C GLY A 298 -2.64 25.53 3.94
N GLU A 299 -3.64 26.21 3.38
CA GLU A 299 -4.98 26.34 3.98
C GLU A 299 -5.88 25.14 3.63
N GLY A 300 -5.34 24.14 2.94
CA GLY A 300 -6.10 23.03 2.37
C GLY A 300 -6.45 21.90 3.33
N PHE A 301 -5.97 21.97 4.56
CA PHE A 301 -6.07 20.89 5.53
C PHE A 301 -6.52 21.44 6.88
N SER A 302 -7.23 20.60 7.62
CA SER A 302 -7.57 20.87 9.01
C SER A 302 -7.52 19.59 9.83
N TRP A 303 -7.35 19.74 11.14
CA TRP A 303 -7.42 18.62 12.06
C TRP A 303 -8.83 18.50 12.63
N ALA A 304 -9.39 17.31 12.56
CA ALA A 304 -10.72 17.01 13.08
C ALA A 304 -10.59 16.14 14.34
N LEU A 305 -11.19 16.59 15.44
CA LEU A 305 -11.24 15.82 16.69
C LEU A 305 -12.27 14.69 16.55
N VAL A 306 -11.82 13.44 16.72
CA VAL A 306 -12.68 12.25 16.71
C VAL A 306 -13.45 12.17 18.02
N LYS A 307 -14.75 12.51 17.96
CA LYS A 307 -15.64 12.53 19.14
C LYS A 307 -16.37 11.21 19.37
N ASP A 308 -16.64 10.47 18.30
CA ASP A 308 -17.28 9.16 18.39
C ASP A 308 -16.34 8.16 19.08
N GLU A 309 -16.79 7.62 20.21
CA GLU A 309 -15.95 6.76 21.04
C GLU A 309 -15.66 5.40 20.38
N ALA A 310 -16.61 4.88 19.60
CA ALA A 310 -16.45 3.60 18.91
C ALA A 310 -15.44 3.71 17.77
N LEU A 311 -15.54 4.75 16.94
CA LEU A 311 -14.59 5.05 15.88
C LEU A 311 -13.20 5.33 16.43
N ARG A 312 -13.09 6.13 17.51
CA ARG A 312 -11.82 6.37 18.20
C ARG A 312 -11.20 5.07 18.69
N GLY A 313 -11.99 4.21 19.35
CA GLY A 313 -11.53 2.92 19.84
C GLY A 313 -11.01 2.00 18.72
N ARG A 314 -11.70 1.98 17.56
CA ARG A 314 -11.24 1.25 16.37
C ARG A 314 -9.89 1.77 15.86
N LEU A 315 -9.75 3.08 15.67
CA LEU A 315 -8.51 3.72 15.21
C LEU A 315 -7.33 3.44 16.16
N GLU A 316 -7.57 3.58 17.46
CA GLU A 316 -6.57 3.26 18.49
C GLU A 316 -6.13 1.81 18.44
N HIS A 317 -7.08 0.87 18.34
CA HIS A 317 -6.79 -0.55 18.31
C HIS A 317 -5.99 -0.93 17.06
N THR A 318 -6.37 -0.42 15.89
CA THR A 318 -5.64 -0.68 14.63
C THR A 318 -4.16 -0.26 14.73
N VAL A 319 -3.89 0.90 15.34
CA VAL A 319 -2.51 1.39 15.55
C VAL A 319 -1.78 0.57 16.62
N LYS A 320 -2.40 0.32 17.78
CA LYS A 320 -1.79 -0.37 18.93
C LYS A 320 -1.42 -1.82 18.60
N ASP A 321 -2.29 -2.52 17.88
CA ASP A 321 -2.11 -3.93 17.54
C ASP A 321 -1.25 -4.13 16.28
N ASN A 322 -0.84 -3.02 15.63
CA ASN A 322 -0.11 -3.02 14.37
C ASN A 322 -0.80 -3.88 13.30
N ALA A 323 -2.14 -3.83 13.28
CA ALA A 323 -3.00 -4.68 12.46
C ALA A 323 -3.15 -4.15 11.02
N LEU A 324 -2.02 -3.77 10.42
CA LEU A 324 -1.94 -3.15 9.10
C LEU A 324 -1.19 -4.06 8.13
N LEU A 325 -1.62 -4.07 6.87
CA LEU A 325 -0.88 -4.75 5.80
C LEU A 325 0.49 -4.08 5.64
N PRO A 326 1.61 -4.83 5.74
CA PRO A 326 2.94 -4.24 5.66
C PRO A 326 3.28 -3.76 4.25
N LEU A 327 3.97 -2.62 4.21
CA LEU A 327 4.61 -2.07 3.03
C LEU A 327 6.13 -2.15 3.20
N HIS A 328 6.82 -2.77 2.24
CA HIS A 328 8.28 -2.88 2.21
C HIS A 328 8.86 -2.08 1.05
N SER A 329 9.90 -1.28 1.29
CA SER A 329 10.58 -0.46 0.29
C SER A 329 12.04 -0.88 0.09
#